data_AF-A0A8J7P965-F1
#
_entry.id   AF-A0A8J7P965-F1
#
_cell.length_a   1.000
_cell.length_b   1.000
_cell.length_c   1.000
_cell.angle_alpha   90.00
_cell.angle_beta   90.00
_cell.angle_gamma   90.00
#
_symmetry.space_group_name_H-M   'P 1'
#
loop_
_entity.id
_entity.type
_entity.pdbx_description
1 polymer ?
#
loop_
_entity_poly.entity_id
_entity_poly.type
_entity_poly.pdbx_seq_one_letter_code
_entity_poly.pdbx_strand_id
1 'polypeptide(L)'
;MKFQAARFLELSLILTSLVHVLAMFGMALFLMPALPGATTSDAARLEYIAANPGLWHLGWLPWHACALSDLLLAIALVKTNWVPKLPATITLILTILAVALGQPAELMWNIHGSELACISHKMGQPGCFFEFEKVLLATVVALATVLNALMVYCWTWCFASSNTWSREQTRLSVVTGTLLLLAGAAHMLPAAICPPQFVIFYSNAIGFCLMTLWFILASEAVLSRSRPEERNGRMAQWRHPRRDAFGKALTAIGNSRLLRYACESIPSIKMISDIEDVVYLNYLIDASRIEPLVPCGLELQRLGPNKTLTLFSVLTYRHGHFGPAMLGHFRRMLPSPVQSNWRIYVRDQEGVAGIYFLTTAVTATTVSLGARIMAEGLPMHVPQSGAVTCREQAGIEITLVSGAGSAPDLQAKLKACQRPELEGNWKDCFDDFDSFLAYCVPQDRAISVQPWYRQCTRQEIDLGIALTDCEPMSAEIISTAIDTIAGVGESAVCFRVPKVSFAFKGTIVSPIRLA
;
A
#
# COMPACT_ATOMS: atom_id res chain seq x y z
N MET A 1 -22.82 -2.26 2.08
CA MET A 1 -21.78 -3.19 1.56
C MET A 1 -20.89 -2.62 0.42
N LYS A 2 -20.65 -1.29 0.34
CA LYS A 2 -20.03 -0.62 -0.83
C LYS A 2 -18.51 -0.86 -1.05
N PHE A 3 -17.79 -1.47 -0.09
CA PHE A 3 -16.32 -1.48 -0.09
C PHE A 3 -15.72 -2.87 0.15
N GLN A 4 -16.23 -3.90 -0.53
CA GLN A 4 -15.62 -5.24 -0.46
C GLN A 4 -14.40 -5.32 -1.38
N ALA A 5 -13.36 -6.03 -0.92
CA ALA A 5 -12.21 -6.35 -1.76
C ALA A 5 -12.67 -7.19 -2.97
N ALA A 6 -12.27 -6.77 -4.17
CA ALA A 6 -12.49 -7.54 -5.38
C ALA A 6 -11.34 -8.55 -5.53
N ARG A 7 -11.16 -9.44 -4.53
CA ARG A 7 -9.95 -10.26 -4.36
C ARG A 7 -9.47 -10.94 -5.64
N PHE A 8 -10.39 -11.51 -6.42
CA PHE A 8 -10.02 -12.18 -7.67
C PHE A 8 -9.46 -11.21 -8.72
N LEU A 9 -10.03 -10.01 -8.85
CA LEU A 9 -9.52 -8.96 -9.73
C LEU A 9 -8.22 -8.35 -9.21
N GLU A 10 -8.13 -8.09 -7.91
CA GLU A 10 -6.91 -7.59 -7.25
C GLU A 10 -5.73 -8.54 -7.49
N LEU A 11 -5.92 -9.85 -7.23
CA LEU A 11 -4.90 -10.87 -7.46
C LEU A 11 -4.55 -11.04 -8.94
N SER A 12 -5.55 -11.01 -9.83
CA SER A 12 -5.30 -11.15 -11.27
C SER A 12 -4.47 -9.99 -11.80
N LEU A 13 -4.77 -8.74 -11.42
CA LEU A 13 -3.99 -7.57 -11.82
C LEU A 13 -2.53 -7.63 -11.32
N ILE A 14 -2.33 -8.06 -10.07
CA ILE A 14 -0.99 -8.19 -9.50
C ILE A 14 -0.20 -9.30 -10.21
N LEU A 15 -0.84 -10.45 -10.42
CA LEU A 15 -0.23 -11.55 -11.17
C LEU A 15 0.15 -11.10 -12.58
N THR A 16 -0.77 -10.47 -13.31
CA THR A 16 -0.50 -9.94 -14.65
C THR A 16 0.64 -8.95 -14.64
N SER A 17 0.68 -8.03 -13.67
CA SER A 17 1.78 -7.06 -13.52
C SER A 17 3.14 -7.77 -13.35
N LEU A 18 3.23 -8.73 -12.42
CA LEU A 18 4.46 -9.45 -12.13
C LEU A 18 4.94 -10.29 -13.32
N VAL A 19 4.02 -11.00 -13.97
CA VAL A 19 4.36 -11.85 -15.12
C VAL A 19 4.83 -11.02 -16.31
N HIS A 20 4.23 -9.85 -16.56
CA HIS A 20 4.70 -8.92 -17.59
C HIS A 20 6.08 -8.34 -17.29
N VAL A 21 6.37 -7.98 -16.03
CA VAL A 21 7.74 -7.59 -15.62
C VAL A 21 8.73 -8.71 -15.93
N LEU A 22 8.41 -9.95 -15.56
CA LEU A 22 9.25 -11.11 -15.84
C LEU A 22 9.43 -11.35 -17.34
N ALA A 23 8.38 -11.16 -18.14
CA ALA A 23 8.45 -11.28 -19.59
C ALA A 23 9.34 -10.21 -20.23
N MET A 24 9.31 -8.98 -19.73
CA MET A 24 10.21 -7.93 -20.20
C MET A 24 11.68 -8.24 -19.85
N PHE A 25 11.95 -8.78 -18.65
CA PHE A 25 13.30 -9.24 -18.30
C PHE A 25 13.74 -10.44 -19.14
N GLY A 26 12.87 -11.44 -19.32
CA GLY A 26 13.15 -12.62 -20.15
C GLY A 26 13.42 -12.25 -21.61
N MET A 27 12.63 -11.31 -22.14
CA MET A 27 12.83 -10.71 -23.45
C MET A 27 14.20 -10.05 -23.57
N ALA A 28 14.53 -9.16 -22.62
CA ALA A 28 15.77 -8.40 -22.67
C ALA A 28 17.03 -9.28 -22.50
N LEU A 29 16.97 -10.29 -21.64
CA LEU A 29 18.12 -11.13 -21.30
C LEU A 29 18.32 -12.31 -22.25
N PHE A 30 17.25 -12.91 -22.78
CA PHE A 30 17.32 -14.20 -23.48
C PHE A 30 16.82 -14.15 -24.93
N LEU A 31 15.84 -13.30 -25.25
CA LEU A 31 15.26 -13.26 -26.60
C LEU A 31 15.87 -12.18 -27.48
N MET A 32 16.31 -11.06 -26.91
CA MET A 32 16.81 -9.91 -27.69
C MET A 32 17.91 -10.29 -28.71
N PRO A 33 18.91 -11.16 -28.40
CA PRO A 33 19.92 -11.56 -29.39
C PRO A 33 19.39 -12.40 -30.56
N ALA A 34 18.18 -12.95 -30.42
CA ALA A 34 17.58 -13.88 -31.37
C ALA A 34 16.47 -13.24 -32.23
N LEU A 35 15.90 -12.11 -31.81
CA LEU A 35 14.73 -11.51 -32.45
C LEU A 35 15.06 -10.67 -33.69
N PRO A 36 14.14 -10.61 -34.68
CA PRO A 36 14.30 -9.74 -35.84
C PRO A 36 14.41 -8.28 -35.45
N GLY A 37 15.31 -7.54 -36.11
CA GLY A 37 15.54 -6.12 -35.84
C GLY A 37 16.42 -5.83 -34.62
N ALA A 38 16.96 -6.85 -33.95
CA ALA A 38 18.06 -6.70 -33.00
C ALA A 38 19.32 -6.16 -33.71
N THR A 39 20.30 -5.69 -32.93
CA THR A 39 21.56 -5.13 -33.46
C THR A 39 22.48 -6.16 -34.12
N THR A 40 22.10 -7.44 -34.11
CA THR A 40 22.86 -8.58 -34.62
C THR A 40 22.42 -8.97 -36.03
N SER A 41 23.35 -9.43 -36.86
CA SER A 41 23.04 -9.97 -38.18
C SER A 41 22.16 -11.22 -38.09
N ASP A 42 21.41 -11.54 -39.15
CA ASP A 42 20.57 -12.73 -39.22
C ASP A 42 21.37 -14.04 -38.99
N ALA A 43 22.62 -14.10 -39.47
CA ALA A 43 23.51 -15.22 -39.21
C ALA A 43 23.82 -15.38 -37.71
N ALA A 44 24.11 -14.27 -37.02
CA ALA A 44 24.39 -14.29 -35.57
C ALA A 44 23.14 -14.65 -34.75
N ARG A 45 21.95 -14.20 -35.17
CA ARG A 45 20.68 -14.59 -34.54
C ARG A 45 20.44 -16.10 -34.65
N LEU A 46 20.61 -16.65 -35.85
CA LEU A 46 20.45 -18.08 -36.12
C LEU A 46 21.43 -18.92 -35.30
N GLU A 47 22.71 -18.51 -35.27
CA GLU A 47 23.75 -19.15 -34.45
C GLU A 47 23.39 -19.10 -32.96
N TYR A 48 22.92 -17.96 -32.46
CA TYR A 48 22.53 -17.82 -31.07
C TYR A 48 21.41 -18.80 -30.68
N ILE A 49 20.33 -18.87 -31.47
CA ILE A 49 19.20 -19.77 -31.21
C ILE A 49 19.67 -21.23 -31.24
N ALA A 50 20.47 -21.60 -32.25
CA ALA A 50 20.99 -22.95 -32.41
C ALA A 50 21.92 -23.37 -31.26
N ALA A 51 22.73 -22.44 -30.76
CA ALA A 51 23.65 -22.70 -29.67
C ALA A 51 22.96 -22.69 -28.29
N ASN A 52 21.81 -22.02 -28.14
CA ASN A 52 21.18 -21.77 -26.84
C ASN A 52 19.66 -22.07 -26.80
N PRO A 53 19.18 -23.26 -27.23
CA PRO A 53 17.75 -23.57 -27.26
C PRO A 53 17.09 -23.48 -25.87
N GLY A 54 17.80 -23.83 -24.80
CA GLY A 54 17.30 -23.71 -23.43
C GLY A 54 17.02 -22.25 -23.01
N LEU A 55 17.90 -21.31 -23.37
CA LEU A 55 17.69 -19.88 -23.09
C LEU A 55 16.55 -19.31 -23.92
N TRP A 56 16.42 -19.75 -25.17
CA TRP A 56 15.28 -19.40 -26.02
C TRP A 56 13.95 -19.82 -25.39
N HIS A 57 13.83 -21.09 -24.96
CA HIS A 57 12.63 -21.57 -24.27
C HIS A 57 12.36 -20.82 -22.96
N LEU A 58 13.40 -20.54 -22.17
CA LEU A 58 13.29 -19.80 -20.91
C LEU A 58 12.82 -18.36 -21.16
N GLY A 59 13.25 -17.72 -22.24
CA GLY A 59 12.83 -16.38 -22.64
C GLY A 59 11.35 -16.31 -23.04
N TRP A 60 10.81 -17.34 -23.70
CA TRP A 60 9.41 -17.40 -24.11
C TRP A 60 8.44 -17.81 -23.00
N LEU A 61 8.88 -18.58 -22.00
CA LEU A 61 8.01 -19.08 -20.92
C LEU A 61 7.19 -17.97 -20.22
N PRO A 62 7.76 -16.81 -19.82
CA PRO A 62 6.99 -15.72 -19.24
C PRO A 62 5.90 -15.14 -20.18
N TRP A 63 6.11 -15.14 -21.50
CA TRP A 63 5.11 -14.64 -22.45
C TRP A 63 3.88 -15.55 -22.54
N HIS A 64 4.08 -16.87 -22.48
CA HIS A 64 2.97 -17.82 -22.34
C HIS A 64 2.21 -17.61 -21.02
N ALA A 65 2.93 -17.29 -19.94
CA ALA A 65 2.31 -16.93 -18.68
C ALA A 65 1.55 -15.59 -18.75
N CYS A 66 2.03 -14.60 -19.52
CA CYS A 66 1.31 -13.34 -19.75
C CYS A 66 -0.08 -13.62 -20.34
N ALA A 67 -0.15 -14.41 -21.40
CA ALA A 67 -1.40 -14.78 -22.06
C ALA A 67 -2.41 -15.44 -21.11
N LEU A 68 -1.94 -16.36 -20.25
CA LEU A 68 -2.79 -16.96 -19.22
C LEU A 68 -3.24 -15.93 -18.17
N SER A 69 -2.33 -15.06 -17.72
CA SER A 69 -2.64 -14.02 -16.73
C SER A 69 -3.64 -12.99 -17.27
N ASP A 70 -3.55 -12.63 -18.55
CA ASP A 70 -4.48 -11.71 -19.22
C ASP A 70 -5.88 -12.32 -19.32
N LEU A 71 -5.96 -13.62 -19.62
CA LEU A 71 -7.23 -14.34 -19.61
C LEU A 71 -7.85 -14.37 -18.21
N LEU A 72 -7.05 -14.64 -17.17
CA LEU A 72 -7.52 -14.57 -15.78
C LEU A 72 -8.03 -13.18 -15.43
N LEU A 73 -7.31 -12.12 -15.82
CA LEU A 73 -7.72 -10.74 -15.64
C LEU A 73 -9.05 -10.44 -16.33
N ALA A 74 -9.22 -10.86 -17.59
CA ALA A 74 -10.47 -10.66 -18.32
C ALA A 74 -11.66 -11.39 -17.67
N ILE A 75 -11.46 -12.63 -17.21
CA ILE A 75 -12.47 -13.37 -16.43
C ILE A 75 -12.78 -12.64 -15.12
N ALA A 76 -11.76 -12.10 -14.44
CA ALA A 76 -11.93 -11.36 -13.20
C ALA A 76 -12.73 -10.07 -13.39
N LEU A 77 -12.53 -9.35 -14.51
CA LEU A 77 -13.33 -8.19 -14.89
C LEU A 77 -14.80 -8.58 -15.05
N VAL A 78 -15.10 -9.67 -15.77
CA VAL A 78 -16.49 -10.15 -15.94
C VAL A 78 -17.12 -10.56 -14.62
N LYS A 79 -16.38 -11.22 -13.72
CA LYS A 79 -16.88 -11.65 -12.41
C LYS A 79 -17.05 -10.51 -11.42
N THR A 80 -16.37 -9.38 -11.60
CA THR A 80 -16.43 -8.27 -10.66
C THR A 80 -17.75 -7.51 -10.81
N ASN A 81 -18.50 -7.38 -9.70
CA ASN A 81 -19.87 -6.85 -9.72
C ASN A 81 -19.97 -5.37 -10.09
N TRP A 82 -18.95 -4.57 -9.77
CA TRP A 82 -18.94 -3.14 -10.07
C TRP A 82 -18.36 -2.80 -11.44
N VAL A 83 -17.79 -3.77 -12.17
CA VAL A 83 -17.32 -3.59 -13.54
C VAL A 83 -18.50 -3.75 -14.50
N PRO A 84 -18.74 -2.79 -15.42
CA PRO A 84 -19.80 -2.91 -16.41
C PRO A 84 -19.61 -4.15 -17.29
N LYS A 85 -20.68 -4.93 -17.48
CA LYS A 85 -20.59 -6.26 -18.11
C LYS A 85 -20.29 -6.21 -19.60
N LEU A 86 -20.84 -5.24 -20.33
CA LEU A 86 -20.60 -5.12 -21.76
C LEU A 86 -19.10 -4.97 -22.11
N PRO A 87 -18.37 -3.97 -21.60
CA PRO A 87 -16.94 -3.84 -21.91
C PRO A 87 -16.12 -5.03 -21.37
N ALA A 88 -16.48 -5.59 -20.22
CA ALA A 88 -15.79 -6.76 -19.68
C ALA A 88 -15.96 -8.02 -20.56
N THR A 89 -17.15 -8.26 -21.10
CA THR A 89 -17.41 -9.38 -22.02
C THR A 89 -16.67 -9.18 -23.35
N ILE A 90 -16.68 -7.96 -23.90
CA ILE A 90 -15.90 -7.64 -25.11
C ILE A 90 -14.41 -7.89 -24.87
N THR A 91 -13.90 -7.43 -23.73
CA THR A 91 -12.51 -7.68 -23.32
C THR A 91 -12.20 -9.17 -23.28
N LEU A 92 -13.07 -9.98 -22.65
CA LEU A 92 -12.88 -11.43 -22.56
C LEU A 92 -12.86 -12.10 -23.93
N ILE A 93 -13.78 -11.73 -24.83
CA ILE A 93 -13.80 -12.27 -26.19
C ILE A 93 -12.50 -11.93 -26.93
N LEU A 94 -12.06 -10.66 -26.90
CA LEU A 94 -10.82 -10.25 -27.53
C LEU A 94 -9.60 -10.97 -26.93
N THR A 95 -9.59 -11.17 -25.62
CA THR A 95 -8.52 -11.91 -24.93
C THR A 95 -8.49 -13.37 -25.37
N ILE A 96 -9.64 -14.03 -25.43
CA ILE A 96 -9.74 -15.41 -25.94
C ILE A 96 -9.22 -15.50 -27.37
N LEU A 97 -9.59 -14.55 -28.24
CA LEU A 97 -9.12 -14.51 -29.62
C LEU A 97 -7.60 -14.28 -29.70
N ALA A 98 -7.05 -13.34 -28.91
CA ALA A 98 -5.61 -13.07 -28.84
C ALA A 98 -4.84 -14.34 -28.42
N VAL A 99 -5.30 -15.01 -27.38
CA VAL A 99 -4.69 -16.25 -26.87
C VAL A 99 -4.81 -17.37 -27.91
N ALA A 100 -5.99 -17.61 -28.45
CA ALA A 100 -6.25 -18.72 -29.38
C ALA A 100 -5.49 -18.59 -30.70
N LEU A 101 -5.22 -17.37 -31.16
CA LEU A 101 -4.52 -17.10 -32.41
C LEU A 101 -3.01 -16.93 -32.21
N GLY A 102 -2.60 -16.24 -31.14
CA GLY A 102 -1.20 -15.92 -30.86
C GLY A 102 -0.42 -17.08 -30.24
N GLN A 103 -0.97 -17.72 -29.20
CA GLN A 103 -0.21 -18.71 -28.42
C GLN A 103 0.20 -19.97 -29.19
N PRO A 104 -0.62 -20.55 -30.09
CA PRO A 104 -0.17 -21.66 -30.92
C PRO A 104 1.02 -21.28 -31.82
N ALA A 105 0.98 -20.08 -32.42
CA ALA A 105 2.05 -19.59 -33.28
C ALA A 105 3.33 -19.30 -32.48
N GLU A 106 3.22 -18.69 -31.30
CA GLU A 106 4.36 -18.49 -30.39
C GLU A 106 4.94 -19.82 -29.92
N LEU A 107 4.11 -20.81 -29.57
CA LEU A 107 4.58 -22.12 -29.14
C LEU A 107 5.28 -22.89 -30.27
N MET A 108 4.75 -22.81 -31.49
CA MET A 108 5.41 -23.35 -32.67
C MET A 108 6.75 -22.67 -32.91
N TRP A 109 6.83 -21.34 -32.80
CA TRP A 109 8.09 -20.62 -32.98
C TRP A 109 9.09 -20.97 -31.88
N ASN A 110 8.62 -21.08 -30.64
CA ASN A 110 9.43 -21.44 -29.49
C ASN A 110 10.05 -22.84 -29.66
N ILE A 111 9.24 -23.86 -29.97
CA ILE A 111 9.67 -25.25 -30.05
C ILE A 111 10.30 -25.57 -31.41
N HIS A 112 9.53 -25.42 -32.51
CA HIS A 112 9.98 -25.85 -33.83
C HIS A 112 10.99 -24.86 -34.42
N GLY A 113 10.90 -23.58 -34.06
CA GLY A 113 11.86 -22.58 -34.52
C GLY A 113 13.28 -22.86 -34.00
N SER A 114 13.44 -23.29 -32.74
CA SER A 114 14.77 -23.64 -32.21
C SER A 114 15.34 -24.91 -32.85
N GLU A 115 14.49 -25.91 -33.09
CA GLU A 115 14.88 -27.13 -33.82
C GLU A 115 15.31 -26.81 -35.26
N LEU A 116 14.53 -26.02 -35.98
CA LEU A 116 14.85 -25.58 -37.34
C LEU A 116 16.11 -24.72 -37.37
N ALA A 117 16.32 -23.84 -36.37
CA ALA A 117 17.56 -23.08 -36.26
C ALA A 117 18.78 -24.00 -36.11
N CYS A 118 18.68 -25.03 -35.26
CA CYS A 118 19.74 -26.03 -35.09
C CYS A 118 20.04 -26.78 -36.40
N ILE A 119 19.01 -27.18 -37.14
CA ILE A 119 19.14 -27.89 -38.42
C ILE A 119 19.78 -26.96 -39.46
N SER A 120 19.22 -25.76 -39.64
CA SER A 120 19.71 -24.77 -40.59
C SER A 120 21.16 -24.36 -40.32
N HIS A 121 21.54 -24.20 -39.05
CA HIS A 121 22.92 -23.91 -38.66
C HIS A 121 23.87 -25.07 -39.00
N LYS A 122 23.50 -26.32 -38.67
CA LYS A 122 24.31 -27.50 -38.99
C LYS A 122 24.47 -27.76 -40.49
N MET A 123 23.44 -27.46 -41.27
CA MET A 123 23.46 -27.63 -42.73
C MET A 123 24.13 -26.46 -43.47
N GLY A 124 24.42 -25.35 -42.78
CA GLY A 124 24.88 -24.12 -43.43
C GLY A 124 23.84 -23.52 -44.38
N GLN A 125 22.55 -23.85 -44.21
CA GLN A 125 21.44 -23.44 -45.07
C GLN A 125 20.39 -22.69 -44.24
N PRO A 126 20.47 -21.34 -44.15
CA PRO A 126 19.59 -20.55 -43.30
C PRO A 126 18.13 -20.48 -43.78
N GLY A 127 17.87 -20.82 -45.05
CA GLY A 127 16.57 -20.58 -45.70
C GLY A 127 15.37 -21.23 -45.01
N CYS A 128 15.51 -22.46 -44.51
CA CYS A 128 14.39 -23.18 -43.87
C CYS A 128 13.89 -22.48 -42.60
N PHE A 129 14.80 -22.00 -41.75
CA PHE A 129 14.44 -21.25 -40.55
C PHE A 129 13.78 -19.91 -40.88
N PHE A 130 14.33 -19.13 -41.82
CA PHE A 130 13.80 -17.79 -42.12
C PHE A 130 12.47 -17.80 -42.86
N GLU A 131 12.22 -18.77 -43.74
CA GLU A 131 10.89 -18.91 -44.35
C GLU A 131 9.82 -19.29 -43.30
N PHE A 132 10.18 -20.17 -42.36
CA PHE A 132 9.33 -20.49 -41.22
C PHE A 132 9.09 -19.28 -40.32
N GLU A 133 10.15 -18.56 -39.93
CA GLU A 133 10.07 -17.35 -39.12
C GLU A 133 9.18 -16.30 -39.78
N LYS A 134 9.32 -16.06 -41.08
CA LYS A 134 8.52 -15.08 -41.82
C LYS A 134 7.02 -15.34 -41.73
N VAL A 135 6.61 -16.61 -41.82
CA VAL A 135 5.19 -17.00 -41.69
C VAL A 135 4.71 -16.79 -40.27
N LEU A 136 5.46 -17.26 -39.26
CA LEU A 136 5.04 -17.13 -37.87
C LEU A 136 5.09 -15.68 -37.37
N LEU A 137 6.08 -14.89 -37.79
CA LEU A 137 6.22 -13.48 -37.42
C LEU A 137 4.98 -12.70 -37.86
N ALA A 138 4.45 -12.97 -39.06
CA ALA A 138 3.22 -12.31 -39.51
C ALA A 138 2.03 -12.64 -38.60
N THR A 139 1.89 -13.89 -38.15
CA THR A 139 0.79 -14.30 -37.25
C THR A 139 0.98 -13.77 -35.82
N VAL A 140 2.16 -13.98 -35.23
CA VAL A 140 2.49 -13.58 -33.86
C VAL A 140 2.52 -12.06 -33.74
N VAL A 141 3.29 -11.37 -34.59
CA VAL A 141 3.53 -9.94 -34.41
C VAL A 141 2.37 -9.11 -34.93
N ALA A 142 1.77 -9.44 -36.07
CA ALA A 142 0.69 -8.60 -36.60
C ALA A 142 -0.62 -8.82 -35.83
N LEU A 143 -1.09 -10.06 -35.76
CA LEU A 143 -2.43 -10.33 -35.25
C LEU A 143 -2.48 -10.28 -33.72
N ALA A 144 -1.54 -10.92 -33.02
CA ALA A 144 -1.55 -10.94 -31.56
C ALA A 144 -1.29 -9.54 -30.98
N THR A 145 -0.34 -8.78 -31.53
CA THR A 145 -0.04 -7.41 -31.03
C THR A 145 -1.22 -6.45 -31.27
N VAL A 146 -1.90 -6.54 -32.43
CA VAL A 146 -3.12 -5.74 -32.67
C VAL A 146 -4.21 -6.10 -31.66
N LEU A 147 -4.45 -7.39 -31.42
CA LEU A 147 -5.46 -7.83 -30.45
C LEU A 147 -5.09 -7.39 -29.02
N ASN A 148 -3.82 -7.48 -28.63
CA ASN A 148 -3.32 -7.00 -27.34
C ASN A 148 -3.51 -5.47 -27.20
N ALA A 149 -3.24 -4.70 -28.26
CA ALA A 149 -3.50 -3.26 -28.26
C ALA A 149 -4.99 -2.94 -28.06
N LEU A 150 -5.88 -3.69 -28.72
CA LEU A 150 -7.33 -3.58 -28.52
C LEU A 150 -7.75 -3.96 -27.11
N MET A 151 -7.13 -4.99 -26.51
CA MET A 151 -7.35 -5.37 -25.12
C MET A 151 -7.00 -4.24 -24.15
N VAL A 152 -5.89 -3.52 -24.35
CA VAL A 152 -5.52 -2.35 -23.52
C VAL A 152 -6.63 -1.30 -23.53
N TYR A 153 -7.23 -1.01 -24.70
CA TYR A 153 -8.36 -0.09 -24.79
C TYR A 153 -9.62 -0.64 -24.09
N CYS A 154 -9.91 -1.93 -24.22
CA CYS A 154 -11.08 -2.54 -23.56
C CYS A 154 -10.92 -2.63 -22.03
N TRP A 155 -9.72 -2.93 -21.53
CA TRP A 155 -9.43 -2.84 -20.09
C TRP A 155 -9.60 -1.41 -19.58
N THR A 156 -9.07 -0.43 -20.33
CA THR A 156 -9.24 0.99 -20.02
C THR A 156 -10.72 1.37 -19.97
N TRP A 157 -11.51 0.91 -20.94
CA TRP A 157 -12.96 1.13 -20.95
C TRP A 157 -13.64 0.53 -19.71
N CYS A 158 -13.30 -0.71 -19.32
CA CYS A 158 -13.82 -1.34 -18.11
C CYS A 158 -13.59 -0.48 -16.87
N PHE A 159 -12.36 -0.01 -16.65
CA PHE A 159 -12.01 0.75 -15.45
C PHE A 159 -12.52 2.19 -15.48
N ALA A 160 -12.49 2.86 -16.64
CA ALA A 160 -13.03 4.20 -16.83
C ALA A 160 -14.54 4.24 -16.58
N SER A 161 -15.30 3.30 -17.15
CA SER A 161 -16.75 3.19 -16.90
C SER A 161 -17.10 2.74 -15.48
N SER A 162 -16.12 2.30 -14.70
CA SER A 162 -16.29 1.95 -13.28
C SER A 162 -16.01 3.12 -12.32
N ASN A 163 -15.72 4.34 -12.81
CA ASN A 163 -15.27 5.47 -11.98
C ASN A 163 -14.04 5.15 -11.12
N THR A 164 -13.13 4.32 -11.63
CA THR A 164 -11.89 3.91 -10.94
C THR A 164 -10.66 4.44 -11.69
N TRP A 165 -10.85 5.42 -12.56
CA TRP A 165 -9.84 5.82 -13.54
C TRP A 165 -9.63 7.32 -13.52
N SER A 166 -8.37 7.73 -13.66
CA SER A 166 -7.95 9.13 -13.72
C SER A 166 -7.64 9.56 -15.15
N ARG A 167 -7.59 10.88 -15.37
CA ARG A 167 -7.21 11.46 -16.68
C ARG A 167 -5.80 11.06 -17.10
N GLU A 168 -4.86 10.98 -16.17
CA GLU A 168 -3.48 10.58 -16.47
C GLU A 168 -3.40 9.11 -16.90
N GLN A 169 -4.17 8.22 -16.26
CA GLN A 169 -4.26 6.84 -16.70
C GLN A 169 -4.91 6.72 -18.09
N THR A 170 -5.90 7.57 -18.43
CA THR A 170 -6.42 7.64 -19.81
C THR A 170 -5.34 8.02 -20.81
N ARG A 171 -4.55 9.06 -20.52
CA ARG A 171 -3.43 9.47 -21.40
C ARG A 171 -2.41 8.35 -21.58
N LEU A 172 -2.02 7.70 -20.48
CA LEU A 172 -1.11 6.55 -20.52
C LEU A 172 -1.68 5.43 -21.40
N SER A 173 -2.98 5.13 -21.27
CA SER A 173 -3.66 4.09 -22.04
C SER A 173 -3.66 4.40 -23.54
N VAL A 174 -3.93 5.65 -23.91
CA VAL A 174 -3.91 6.10 -25.31
C VAL A 174 -2.52 5.91 -25.89
N VAL A 175 -1.48 6.42 -25.22
CA VAL A 175 -0.09 6.29 -25.70
C VAL A 175 0.33 4.83 -25.79
N THR A 176 0.05 4.03 -24.75
CA THR A 176 0.39 2.60 -24.69
C THR A 176 -0.29 1.84 -25.84
N GLY A 177 -1.60 1.96 -25.96
CA GLY A 177 -2.37 1.28 -27.00
C GLY A 177 -1.96 1.71 -28.40
N THR A 178 -1.64 2.99 -28.61
CA THR A 178 -1.21 3.49 -29.93
C THR A 178 0.16 2.97 -30.33
N LEU A 179 1.12 2.90 -29.40
CA LEU A 179 2.45 2.34 -29.69
C LEU A 179 2.38 0.84 -30.01
N LEU A 180 1.59 0.08 -29.24
CA LEU A 180 1.37 -1.35 -29.51
C LEU A 180 0.63 -1.56 -30.83
N LEU A 181 -0.40 -0.75 -31.11
CA LEU A 181 -1.15 -0.83 -32.36
C LEU A 181 -0.25 -0.49 -33.56
N LEU A 182 0.60 0.53 -33.44
CA LEU A 182 1.59 0.87 -34.47
C LEU A 182 2.54 -0.30 -34.72
N ALA A 183 3.08 -0.90 -33.66
CA ALA A 183 3.98 -2.04 -33.77
C ALA A 183 3.32 -3.24 -34.47
N GLY A 184 2.10 -3.60 -34.07
CA GLY A 184 1.37 -4.72 -34.67
C GLY A 184 0.92 -4.44 -36.11
N ALA A 185 0.26 -3.30 -36.34
CA ALA A 185 -0.33 -2.97 -37.63
C ALA A 185 0.72 -2.70 -38.72
N ALA A 186 1.93 -2.26 -38.35
CA ALA A 186 3.00 -1.99 -39.31
C ALA A 186 3.34 -3.19 -40.20
N HIS A 187 3.23 -4.41 -39.68
CA HIS A 187 3.47 -5.65 -40.44
C HIS A 187 2.35 -5.99 -41.43
N MET A 188 1.18 -5.35 -41.31
CA MET A 188 0.05 -5.48 -42.25
C MET A 188 0.06 -4.39 -43.32
N LEU A 189 0.92 -3.38 -43.18
CA LEU A 189 1.01 -2.27 -44.11
C LEU A 189 1.83 -2.64 -45.35
N PRO A 190 1.46 -2.14 -46.55
CA PRO A 190 2.31 -2.21 -47.72
C PRO A 190 3.69 -1.60 -47.46
N ALA A 191 4.73 -2.16 -48.08
CA ALA A 191 6.13 -1.72 -47.90
C ALA A 191 6.33 -0.21 -48.12
N ALA A 192 5.53 0.41 -49.00
CA ALA A 192 5.59 1.84 -49.31
C ALA A 192 5.24 2.76 -48.12
N ILE A 193 4.47 2.27 -47.14
CA ILE A 193 4.03 3.04 -45.97
C ILE A 193 4.39 2.36 -44.64
N CYS A 194 5.11 1.24 -44.69
CA CYS A 194 5.59 0.54 -43.51
C CYS A 194 6.66 1.39 -42.80
N PRO A 195 6.50 1.69 -41.50
CA PRO A 195 7.52 2.41 -40.74
C PRO A 195 8.88 1.69 -40.78
N PRO A 196 10.00 2.41 -40.62
CA PRO A 196 11.30 1.78 -40.46
C PRO A 196 11.31 0.76 -39.31
N GLN A 197 12.01 -0.35 -39.47
CA GLN A 197 12.04 -1.46 -38.49
C GLN A 197 12.41 -1.01 -37.06
N PHE A 198 13.35 -0.07 -36.92
CA PHE A 198 13.71 0.44 -35.60
C PHE A 198 12.54 1.15 -34.92
N VAL A 199 11.66 1.83 -35.66
CA VAL A 199 10.47 2.48 -35.10
C VAL A 199 9.52 1.41 -34.55
N ILE A 200 9.25 0.36 -35.32
CA ILE A 200 8.40 -0.76 -34.90
C ILE A 200 8.95 -1.40 -33.63
N PHE A 201 10.25 -1.70 -33.61
CA PHE A 201 10.93 -2.30 -32.46
C PHE A 201 10.82 -1.43 -31.20
N TYR A 202 11.20 -0.15 -31.27
CA TYR A 202 11.14 0.75 -30.12
C TYR A 202 9.70 1.04 -29.69
N SER A 203 8.75 1.16 -30.62
CA SER A 203 7.34 1.30 -30.29
C SER A 203 6.82 0.08 -29.53
N ASN A 204 7.19 -1.13 -29.94
CA ASN A 204 6.83 -2.35 -29.22
C ASN A 204 7.42 -2.38 -27.80
N ALA A 205 8.74 -2.17 -27.69
CA ALA A 205 9.45 -2.20 -26.42
C ALA A 205 8.93 -1.14 -25.43
N ILE A 206 8.76 0.10 -25.88
CA ILE A 206 8.20 1.18 -25.06
C ILE A 206 6.73 0.88 -24.72
N GLY A 207 5.95 0.36 -25.68
CA GLY A 207 4.56 -0.04 -25.48
C GLY A 207 4.39 -1.03 -24.32
N PHE A 208 5.18 -2.12 -24.31
CA PHE A 208 5.12 -3.10 -23.23
C PHE A 208 5.64 -2.57 -21.87
N CYS A 209 6.67 -1.72 -21.87
CA CYS A 209 7.10 -1.02 -20.65
C CYS A 209 5.98 -0.15 -20.07
N LEU A 210 5.30 0.63 -20.92
CA LEU A 210 4.18 1.48 -20.51
C LEU A 210 2.97 0.65 -20.09
N MET A 211 2.72 -0.50 -20.71
CA MET A 211 1.67 -1.44 -20.31
C MET A 211 1.94 -2.04 -18.93
N THR A 212 3.20 -2.32 -18.60
CA THR A 212 3.58 -2.77 -17.25
C THR A 212 3.30 -1.69 -16.20
N LEU A 213 3.70 -0.44 -16.49
CA LEU A 213 3.34 0.71 -15.64
C LEU A 213 1.82 0.88 -15.53
N TRP A 214 1.10 0.66 -16.62
CA TRP A 214 -0.35 0.70 -16.68
C TRP A 214 -0.98 -0.31 -15.72
N PHE A 215 -0.51 -1.56 -15.69
CA PHE A 215 -1.03 -2.57 -14.75
C PHE A 215 -0.77 -2.23 -13.28
N ILE A 216 0.41 -1.66 -12.98
CA ILE A 216 0.75 -1.18 -11.63
C ILE A 216 -0.23 -0.08 -11.19
N LEU A 217 -0.48 0.91 -12.06
CA LEU A 217 -1.40 2.01 -11.76
C LEU A 217 -2.87 1.54 -11.72
N ALA A 218 -3.26 0.59 -12.56
CA ALA A 218 -4.58 -0.03 -12.52
C ALA A 218 -4.79 -0.78 -11.20
N SER A 219 -3.79 -1.53 -10.74
CA SER A 219 -3.79 -2.22 -9.44
C SER A 219 -3.98 -1.23 -8.29
N GLU A 220 -3.19 -0.15 -8.27
CA GLU A 220 -3.32 0.92 -7.27
C GLU A 220 -4.74 1.52 -7.25
N ALA A 221 -5.33 1.78 -8.42
CA ALA A 221 -6.67 2.35 -8.51
C ALA A 221 -7.77 1.38 -8.06
N VAL A 222 -7.68 0.10 -8.44
CA VAL A 222 -8.61 -0.95 -7.98
C VAL A 222 -8.53 -1.14 -6.47
N LEU A 223 -7.32 -1.20 -5.91
CA LEU A 223 -7.12 -1.30 -4.46
C LEU A 223 -7.63 -0.05 -3.73
N SER A 224 -7.43 1.14 -4.29
CA SER A 224 -7.94 2.40 -3.73
C SER A 224 -9.46 2.48 -3.71
N ARG A 225 -10.14 1.85 -4.69
CA ARG A 225 -11.61 1.76 -4.70
C ARG A 225 -12.14 0.93 -3.52
N SER A 226 -11.51 -0.21 -3.23
CA SER A 226 -11.93 -1.08 -2.12
C SER A 226 -11.41 -0.60 -0.76
N ARG A 227 -10.35 0.22 -0.75
CA ARG A 227 -9.69 0.79 0.44
C ARG A 227 -9.68 2.33 0.35
N PRO A 228 -10.85 2.97 0.41
CA PRO A 228 -10.98 4.41 0.21
C PRO A 228 -10.18 5.20 1.26
N GLU A 229 -9.83 6.44 0.91
CA GLU A 229 -9.26 7.38 1.87
C GLU A 229 -10.26 7.65 3.01
N GLU A 230 -9.76 7.66 4.25
CA GLU A 230 -10.55 7.97 5.44
C GLU A 230 -10.11 9.31 6.02
N ARG A 231 -10.95 9.94 6.86
CA ARG A 231 -10.57 11.19 7.53
C ARG A 231 -9.49 10.97 8.60
N ASN A 232 -9.54 9.82 9.26
CA ASN A 232 -8.66 9.42 10.34
C ASN A 232 -8.35 7.92 10.21
N GLY A 233 -7.47 7.40 11.06
CA GLY A 233 -7.18 5.98 11.05
C GLY A 233 -6.35 5.52 9.86
N ARG A 234 -6.29 4.20 9.69
CA ARG A 234 -5.29 3.51 8.87
C ARG A 234 -5.19 4.06 7.44
N MET A 235 -6.33 4.38 6.84
CA MET A 235 -6.44 4.83 5.46
C MET A 235 -6.38 6.36 5.30
N ALA A 236 -6.19 7.12 6.38
CA ALA A 236 -6.08 8.57 6.33
C ALA A 236 -4.96 9.05 5.42
N GLN A 237 -5.12 10.22 4.80
CA GLN A 237 -4.13 10.78 3.88
C GLN A 237 -2.79 11.06 4.57
N TRP A 238 -1.71 10.52 4.03
CA TRP A 238 -0.37 10.84 4.45
C TRP A 238 0.20 12.00 3.61
N ARG A 239 0.88 12.96 4.24
CA ARG A 239 1.59 14.02 3.53
C ARG A 239 2.91 14.28 4.22
N HIS A 240 3.99 14.19 3.47
CA HIS A 240 5.32 14.53 3.96
C HIS A 240 5.44 16.06 4.16
N PRO A 241 6.13 16.55 5.20
CA PRO A 241 6.30 17.99 5.43
C PRO A 241 7.17 18.68 4.36
N ARG A 242 8.08 17.95 3.70
CA ARG A 242 8.85 18.48 2.55
C ARG A 242 7.95 18.62 1.32
N ARG A 243 8.02 19.78 0.67
CA ARG A 243 7.25 20.11 -0.55
C ARG A 243 7.99 19.82 -1.87
N ASP A 244 9.25 19.43 -1.78
CA ASP A 244 10.10 19.09 -2.93
C ASP A 244 9.68 17.77 -3.60
N ALA A 245 10.31 17.45 -4.73
CA ALA A 245 10.03 16.21 -5.47
C ALA A 245 10.23 14.95 -4.61
N PHE A 246 11.22 14.97 -3.72
CA PHE A 246 11.48 13.88 -2.80
C PHE A 246 10.32 13.68 -1.81
N GLY A 247 9.84 14.76 -1.16
CA GLY A 247 8.66 14.70 -0.29
C GLY A 247 7.38 14.24 -1.00
N LYS A 248 7.21 14.62 -2.27
CA LYS A 248 6.11 14.12 -3.12
C LYS A 248 6.24 12.63 -3.41
N ALA A 249 7.44 12.14 -3.72
CA ALA A 249 7.69 10.71 -3.94
C ALA A 249 7.40 9.90 -2.68
N LEU A 250 7.88 10.35 -1.51
CA LEU A 250 7.55 9.71 -0.23
C LEU A 250 6.04 9.76 0.03
N THR A 251 5.36 10.83 -0.39
CA THR A 251 3.91 10.96 -0.24
C THR A 251 3.16 9.94 -1.09
N ALA A 252 3.60 9.70 -2.33
CA ALA A 252 3.06 8.63 -3.15
C ALA A 252 3.29 7.25 -2.50
N ILE A 253 4.49 7.00 -1.99
CA ILE A 253 4.85 5.73 -1.31
C ILE A 253 3.96 5.50 -0.08
N GLY A 254 3.86 6.49 0.82
CA GLY A 254 3.10 6.34 2.08
C GLY A 254 1.59 6.19 1.91
N ASN A 255 1.05 6.59 0.75
CA ASN A 255 -0.36 6.42 0.41
C ASN A 255 -0.65 5.21 -0.49
N SER A 256 0.38 4.59 -1.10
CA SER A 256 0.18 3.47 -2.02
C SER A 256 -0.52 2.29 -1.36
N ARG A 257 -1.67 1.93 -1.92
CA ARG A 257 -2.44 0.75 -1.56
C ARG A 257 -1.79 -0.51 -2.09
N LEU A 258 -1.13 -0.45 -3.25
CA LEU A 258 -0.40 -1.58 -3.82
C LEU A 258 0.79 -2.00 -2.95
N LEU A 259 1.64 -1.05 -2.53
CA LEU A 259 2.77 -1.36 -1.64
C LEU A 259 2.30 -1.94 -0.31
N ARG A 260 1.25 -1.35 0.26
CA ARG A 260 0.62 -1.86 1.48
C ARG A 260 0.12 -3.29 1.28
N TYR A 261 -0.64 -3.54 0.22
CA TYR A 261 -1.16 -4.87 -0.12
C TYR A 261 -0.04 -5.91 -0.26
N ALA A 262 1.05 -5.57 -0.96
CA ALA A 262 2.22 -6.44 -1.09
C ALA A 262 2.86 -6.76 0.27
N CYS A 263 2.80 -5.82 1.21
CA CYS A 263 3.34 -5.99 2.56
C CYS A 263 2.36 -6.62 3.56
N GLU A 264 1.07 -6.78 3.24
CA GLU A 264 0.08 -7.40 4.15
C GLU A 264 0.45 -8.86 4.50
N SER A 265 1.19 -9.54 3.62
CA SER A 265 1.64 -10.93 3.84
C SER A 265 2.92 -11.03 4.67
N ILE A 266 3.60 -9.90 4.96
CA ILE A 266 4.82 -9.90 5.76
C ILE A 266 4.43 -10.10 7.22
N PRO A 267 4.96 -11.14 7.91
CA PRO A 267 4.66 -11.37 9.31
C PRO A 267 4.99 -10.16 10.18
N SER A 268 4.16 -9.92 11.20
CA SER A 268 4.38 -8.84 12.14
C SER A 268 5.70 -9.04 12.89
N ILE A 269 6.61 -8.08 12.78
CA ILE A 269 7.91 -8.12 13.46
C ILE A 269 7.73 -7.61 14.89
N LYS A 270 8.18 -8.40 15.89
CA LYS A 270 8.20 -7.97 17.29
C LYS A 270 9.09 -6.73 17.45
N MET A 271 8.51 -5.61 17.89
CA MET A 271 9.20 -4.35 18.11
C MET A 271 9.30 -4.06 19.60
N ILE A 272 10.43 -3.53 20.05
CA ILE A 272 10.65 -3.15 21.45
C ILE A 272 11.25 -1.74 21.54
N SER A 273 10.93 -1.03 22.62
CA SER A 273 11.45 0.30 22.92
C SER A 273 11.61 0.49 24.41
N ASP A 274 12.68 1.17 24.80
CA ASP A 274 12.93 1.64 26.16
C ASP A 274 12.46 3.10 26.18
N ILE A 275 11.19 3.34 26.50
CA ILE A 275 10.58 4.68 26.37
C ILE A 275 10.86 5.50 27.63
N GLU A 276 11.20 6.77 27.44
CA GLU A 276 11.38 7.75 28.51
C GLU A 276 10.33 8.85 28.40
N ASP A 277 9.88 9.33 29.56
CA ASP A 277 8.98 10.48 29.71
C ASP A 277 7.70 10.38 28.87
N VAL A 278 6.88 9.37 29.15
CA VAL A 278 5.57 9.25 28.52
C VAL A 278 4.61 10.23 29.16
N VAL A 279 4.26 11.27 28.43
CA VAL A 279 3.28 12.26 28.89
C VAL A 279 1.92 11.94 28.31
N TYR A 280 0.93 11.85 29.19
CA TYR A 280 -0.48 11.65 28.89
C TYR A 280 -1.25 12.96 29.07
N LEU A 281 -1.97 13.37 28.03
CA LEU A 281 -2.96 14.44 28.06
C LEU A 281 -4.32 13.80 27.81
N ASN A 282 -5.24 13.89 28.77
CA ASN A 282 -6.52 13.18 28.69
C ASN A 282 -7.69 14.14 28.81
N TYR A 283 -8.70 13.91 27.98
CA TYR A 283 -9.89 14.73 27.86
C TYR A 283 -11.13 13.86 27.96
N LEU A 284 -12.10 14.28 28.75
CA LEU A 284 -13.48 13.81 28.62
C LEU A 284 -14.18 14.67 27.58
N ILE A 285 -14.76 14.00 26.60
CA ILE A 285 -15.45 14.66 25.49
C ILE A 285 -16.78 14.01 25.20
N ASP A 286 -17.69 14.78 24.62
CA ASP A 286 -18.98 14.26 24.15
C ASP A 286 -18.75 13.13 23.13
N ALA A 287 -19.25 11.95 23.48
CA ALA A 287 -19.13 10.74 22.69
C ALA A 287 -19.73 10.91 21.27
N SER A 288 -20.79 11.72 21.12
CA SER A 288 -21.43 11.97 19.82
C SER A 288 -20.51 12.65 18.80
N ARG A 289 -19.48 13.38 19.27
CA ARG A 289 -18.51 14.05 18.40
C ARG A 289 -17.46 13.09 17.84
N ILE A 290 -17.14 12.04 18.59
CA ILE A 290 -16.13 11.04 18.23
C ILE A 290 -16.74 9.83 17.54
N GLU A 291 -17.97 9.48 17.85
CA GLU A 291 -18.65 8.32 17.30
C GLU A 291 -18.58 8.22 15.76
N PRO A 292 -18.70 9.31 14.98
CA PRO A 292 -18.52 9.25 13.52
C PRO A 292 -17.10 8.88 13.07
N LEU A 293 -16.10 8.98 13.95
CA LEU A 293 -14.71 8.60 13.71
C LEU A 293 -14.42 7.14 14.09
N VAL A 294 -15.36 6.47 14.78
CA VAL A 294 -15.22 5.07 15.17
C VAL A 294 -15.53 4.18 13.96
N PRO A 295 -14.60 3.30 13.57
CA PRO A 295 -14.84 2.40 12.44
C PRO A 295 -16.01 1.44 12.69
N CYS A 296 -16.75 1.14 11.63
CA CYS A 296 -17.78 0.10 11.67
C CYS A 296 -17.18 -1.24 12.11
N GLY A 297 -17.80 -1.86 13.11
CA GLY A 297 -17.33 -3.09 13.73
C GLY A 297 -16.66 -2.89 15.09
N LEU A 298 -16.42 -1.64 15.51
CA LEU A 298 -15.99 -1.28 16.85
C LEU A 298 -17.07 -0.50 17.59
N GLU A 299 -17.12 -0.65 18.91
CA GLU A 299 -18.00 0.11 19.80
C GLU A 299 -17.18 1.11 20.61
N LEU A 300 -17.63 2.37 20.65
CA LEU A 300 -17.00 3.39 21.50
C LEU A 300 -17.26 3.10 22.97
N GLN A 301 -16.22 3.12 23.81
CA GLN A 301 -16.42 3.05 25.25
C GLN A 301 -16.96 4.38 25.77
N ARG A 302 -18.15 4.33 26.34
CA ARG A 302 -18.88 5.49 26.88
C ARG A 302 -18.80 5.52 28.40
N LEU A 303 -18.65 6.72 28.95
CA LEU A 303 -18.40 7.02 30.35
C LEU A 303 -19.48 7.94 30.94
N GLY A 304 -19.51 8.01 32.27
CA GLY A 304 -20.45 8.80 33.05
C GLY A 304 -21.82 8.14 33.21
N PRO A 305 -22.68 8.66 34.11
CA PRO A 305 -23.97 8.05 34.45
C PRO A 305 -24.89 7.88 33.23
N ASN A 306 -24.83 8.85 32.31
CA ASN A 306 -25.68 8.91 31.12
C ASN A 306 -25.01 8.33 29.85
N LYS A 307 -23.77 7.82 29.94
CA LYS A 307 -23.00 7.31 28.79
C LYS A 307 -22.85 8.31 27.63
N THR A 308 -22.81 9.60 27.96
CA THR A 308 -22.67 10.71 27.00
C THR A 308 -21.22 11.10 26.75
N LEU A 309 -20.30 10.67 27.61
CA LEU A 309 -18.88 11.04 27.53
C LEU A 309 -18.03 9.88 27.03
N THR A 310 -16.83 10.19 26.55
CA THR A 310 -15.79 9.21 26.24
C THR A 310 -14.42 9.80 26.56
N LEU A 311 -13.44 8.93 26.77
CA LEU A 311 -12.06 9.33 27.01
C LEU A 311 -11.31 9.47 25.67
N PHE A 312 -10.68 10.62 25.48
CA PHE A 312 -9.72 10.85 24.41
C PHE A 312 -8.35 11.15 25.03
N SER A 313 -7.33 10.42 24.57
CA SER A 313 -5.98 10.54 25.11
C SER A 313 -4.99 10.90 24.01
N VAL A 314 -4.09 11.83 24.31
CA VAL A 314 -2.91 12.16 23.54
C VAL A 314 -1.69 11.80 24.37
N LEU A 315 -0.86 10.90 23.85
CA LEU A 315 0.37 10.48 24.50
C LEU A 315 1.54 10.96 23.68
N THR A 316 2.54 11.58 24.29
CA THR A 316 3.77 11.92 23.57
C THR A 316 4.97 11.50 24.38
N TYR A 317 5.94 10.87 23.70
CA TYR A 317 7.09 10.25 24.34
C TYR A 317 8.28 10.16 23.40
N ARG A 318 9.46 9.93 23.97
CA ARG A 318 10.68 9.66 23.23
C ARG A 318 10.96 8.16 23.28
N HIS A 319 11.06 7.54 22.11
CA HIS A 319 11.58 6.18 22.01
C HIS A 319 13.04 6.13 22.42
N GLY A 320 13.46 5.09 23.15
CA GLY A 320 14.85 4.70 23.32
C GLY A 320 15.11 3.34 22.66
N HIS A 321 16.14 3.28 21.81
CA HIS A 321 16.57 2.05 21.13
C HIS A 321 15.43 1.34 20.36
N PHE A 322 14.52 2.08 19.74
CA PHE A 322 13.35 1.48 19.11
C PHE A 322 13.72 0.64 17.89
N GLY A 323 13.32 -0.63 17.89
CA GLY A 323 13.59 -1.51 16.76
C GLY A 323 13.13 -2.96 16.95
N PRO A 324 13.39 -3.81 15.95
CA PRO A 324 13.11 -5.23 16.02
C PRO A 324 13.79 -5.90 17.20
N ALA A 325 13.05 -6.72 17.95
CA ALA A 325 13.58 -7.42 19.11
C ALA A 325 14.77 -8.34 18.77
N MET A 326 14.79 -8.90 17.55
CA MET A 326 15.86 -9.76 17.06
C MET A 326 17.24 -9.08 16.99
N LEU A 327 17.30 -7.74 16.90
CA LEU A 327 18.56 -7.01 16.86
C LEU A 327 19.23 -6.88 18.23
N GLY A 328 18.52 -7.22 19.32
CA GLY A 328 19.07 -7.20 20.68
C GLY A 328 19.74 -5.86 21.03
N HIS A 329 21.04 -5.91 21.34
CA HIS A 329 21.86 -4.75 21.70
C HIS A 329 22.16 -3.81 20.52
N PHE A 330 22.13 -4.30 19.28
CA PHE A 330 22.42 -3.47 18.09
C PHE A 330 21.34 -2.41 17.83
N ARG A 331 20.17 -2.53 18.46
CA ARG A 331 19.13 -1.49 18.45
C ARG A 331 19.62 -0.13 18.96
N ARG A 332 20.69 -0.09 19.76
CA ARG A 332 21.28 1.17 20.25
C ARG A 332 21.78 2.10 19.14
N MET A 333 22.00 1.56 17.94
CA MET A 333 22.37 2.34 16.76
C MET A 333 21.16 2.87 15.98
N LEU A 334 19.95 2.42 16.31
CA LEU A 334 18.72 2.88 15.67
C LEU A 334 18.28 4.22 16.26
N PRO A 335 17.60 5.06 15.45
CA PRO A 335 17.15 6.36 15.92
C PRO A 335 16.14 6.23 17.07
N SER A 336 16.13 7.25 17.92
CA SER A 336 15.24 7.41 19.07
C SER A 336 14.23 8.54 18.79
N PRO A 337 13.22 8.31 17.92
CA PRO A 337 12.30 9.37 17.53
C PRO A 337 11.33 9.74 18.65
N VAL A 338 10.76 10.93 18.54
CA VAL A 338 9.59 11.32 19.32
C VAL A 338 8.36 10.80 18.62
N GLN A 339 7.47 10.14 19.35
CA GLN A 339 6.19 9.65 18.86
C GLN A 339 5.04 10.25 19.68
N SER A 340 3.95 10.55 19.00
CA SER A 340 2.70 11.00 19.60
C SER A 340 1.53 10.15 19.12
N ASN A 341 0.72 9.65 20.05
CA ASN A 341 -0.38 8.73 19.82
C ASN A 341 -1.70 9.36 20.25
N TRP A 342 -2.66 9.47 19.34
CA TRP A 342 -3.94 10.16 19.55
C TRP A 342 -5.06 9.16 19.38
N ARG A 343 -5.81 8.90 20.43
CA ARG A 343 -6.60 7.67 20.51
C ARG A 343 -7.83 7.78 21.37
N ILE A 344 -8.72 6.84 21.14
CA ILE A 344 -9.98 6.65 21.84
C ILE A 344 -10.09 5.20 22.30
N TYR A 345 -10.98 4.95 23.26
CA TYR A 345 -11.16 3.62 23.86
C TYR A 345 -12.36 2.95 23.23
N VAL A 346 -12.16 1.72 22.76
CA VAL A 346 -13.15 0.98 21.97
C VAL A 346 -13.25 -0.47 22.47
N ARG A 347 -14.31 -1.16 22.05
CA ARG A 347 -14.46 -2.62 22.17
C ARG A 347 -14.68 -3.22 20.78
N ASP A 348 -14.14 -4.42 20.57
CA ASP A 348 -14.50 -5.23 19.41
C ASP A 348 -15.86 -5.95 19.63
N GLN A 349 -16.33 -6.68 18.62
CA GLN A 349 -17.58 -7.44 18.70
C GLN A 349 -17.55 -8.60 19.71
N GLU A 350 -16.36 -9.01 20.16
CA GLU A 350 -16.16 -10.01 21.22
C GLU A 350 -16.19 -9.35 22.62
N GLY A 351 -16.37 -8.02 22.69
CA GLY A 351 -16.39 -7.24 23.93
C GLY A 351 -14.99 -6.90 24.47
N VAL A 352 -13.94 -7.24 23.72
CA VAL A 352 -12.55 -7.05 24.13
C VAL A 352 -12.19 -5.57 24.03
N ALA A 353 -11.85 -4.97 25.17
CA ALA A 353 -11.48 -3.57 25.27
C ALA A 353 -10.09 -3.28 24.71
N GLY A 354 -9.93 -2.16 24.02
CA GLY A 354 -8.62 -1.69 23.56
C GLY A 354 -8.67 -0.23 23.14
N ILE A 355 -7.61 0.22 22.47
CA ILE A 355 -7.52 1.57 21.92
C ILE A 355 -7.64 1.54 20.40
N TYR A 356 -8.25 2.58 19.82
CA TYR A 356 -8.19 2.86 18.40
C TYR A 356 -7.41 4.16 18.18
N PHE A 357 -6.40 4.10 17.31
CA PHE A 357 -5.63 5.28 16.95
C PHE A 357 -6.38 6.10 15.90
N LEU A 358 -6.81 7.31 16.28
CA LEU A 358 -7.35 8.29 15.35
C LEU A 358 -6.24 8.84 14.46
N THR A 359 -5.11 9.20 15.06
CA THR A 359 -3.91 9.66 14.37
C THR A 359 -2.67 9.37 15.21
N THR A 360 -1.51 9.26 14.58
CA THR A 360 -0.22 9.11 15.27
C THR A 360 0.84 9.92 14.52
N ALA A 361 1.86 10.42 15.19
CA ALA A 361 2.95 11.18 14.59
C ALA A 361 4.29 10.66 15.08
N VAL A 362 5.30 10.56 14.21
CA VAL A 362 6.67 10.19 14.60
C VAL A 362 7.68 11.02 13.83
N THR A 363 8.72 11.51 14.53
CA THR A 363 9.72 12.42 13.92
C THR A 363 10.67 11.74 12.93
N ALA A 364 10.65 10.41 12.83
CA ALA A 364 11.45 9.65 11.86
C ALA A 364 10.61 9.22 10.65
N THR A 365 10.92 9.77 9.47
CA THR A 365 10.25 9.45 8.20
C THR A 365 10.27 7.96 7.87
N THR A 366 11.39 7.27 8.10
CA THR A 366 11.51 5.83 7.83
C THR A 366 10.59 4.99 8.70
N VAL A 367 10.47 5.35 9.99
CA VAL A 367 9.53 4.72 10.93
C VAL A 367 8.09 4.99 10.50
N SER A 368 7.77 6.23 10.12
CA SER A 368 6.44 6.59 9.61
C SER A 368 6.05 5.78 8.38
N LEU A 369 6.91 5.71 7.37
CA LEU A 369 6.66 4.94 6.15
C LEU A 369 6.56 3.44 6.42
N GLY A 370 7.47 2.90 7.25
CA GLY A 370 7.43 1.49 7.64
C GLY A 370 6.11 1.11 8.32
N ALA A 371 5.64 1.93 9.26
CA ALA A 371 4.35 1.72 9.91
C ALA A 371 3.18 1.86 8.91
N ARG A 372 3.22 2.86 8.02
CA ARG A 372 2.17 3.06 7.00
C ARG A 372 2.02 1.86 6.06
N ILE A 373 3.13 1.26 5.66
CA ILE A 373 3.13 0.17 4.69
C ILE A 373 2.87 -1.17 5.37
N MET A 374 3.51 -1.44 6.51
CA MET A 374 3.56 -2.78 7.10
C MET A 374 2.73 -2.96 8.36
N ALA A 375 2.48 -1.91 9.15
CA ALA A 375 1.81 -2.06 10.43
C ALA A 375 0.31 -1.87 10.26
N GLU A 376 -0.48 -2.86 10.68
CA GLU A 376 -1.93 -2.70 10.84
C GLU A 376 -2.26 -1.66 11.92
N GLY A 377 -3.41 -0.98 11.83
CA GLY A 377 -3.88 -0.08 12.89
C GLY A 377 -3.12 1.21 13.22
N LEU A 378 -1.97 1.50 12.59
CA LEU A 378 -1.19 2.71 12.87
C LEU A 378 -1.28 3.79 11.78
N PRO A 379 -2.07 4.86 11.97
CA PRO A 379 -2.07 6.03 11.08
C PRO A 379 -0.86 6.94 11.33
N MET A 380 0.34 6.48 10.95
CA MET A 380 1.59 7.14 11.31
C MET A 380 1.95 8.28 10.35
N HIS A 381 1.89 9.51 10.83
CA HIS A 381 2.28 10.74 10.14
C HIS A 381 3.69 11.19 10.56
N VAL A 382 4.26 12.13 9.80
CA VAL A 382 5.57 12.73 10.11
C VAL A 382 5.42 14.25 10.25
N PRO A 383 5.73 14.83 11.43
CA PRO A 383 5.74 16.28 11.61
C PRO A 383 7.01 16.87 10.97
N GLN A 384 7.01 18.19 10.75
CA GLN A 384 8.21 18.91 10.34
C GLN A 384 9.30 18.86 11.42
N SER A 385 8.91 18.95 12.69
CA SER A 385 9.79 18.75 13.83
C SER A 385 9.00 18.29 15.06
N GLY A 386 9.68 17.67 16.01
CA GLY A 386 9.07 17.27 17.27
C GLY A 386 10.12 17.05 18.36
N ALA A 387 9.78 17.41 19.60
CA ALA A 387 10.65 17.30 20.76
C ALA A 387 9.85 17.04 22.04
N VAL A 388 10.44 16.27 22.94
CA VAL A 388 10.08 16.17 24.36
C VAL A 388 11.33 16.55 25.14
N THR A 389 11.25 17.62 25.93
CA THR A 389 12.37 18.17 26.68
C THR A 389 12.02 18.24 28.16
N CYS A 390 12.76 17.51 28.99
CA CYS A 390 12.66 17.62 30.45
C CYS A 390 13.69 18.64 30.95
N ARG A 391 13.26 19.59 31.79
CA ARG A 391 14.13 20.56 32.46
C ARG A 391 13.89 20.47 33.96
N GLU A 392 14.92 20.14 34.73
CA GLU A 392 14.85 19.80 36.17
C GLU A 392 13.97 20.74 37.02
N GLN A 393 13.92 22.05 36.70
CA GLN A 393 13.10 23.03 37.42
C GLN A 393 11.91 23.61 36.62
N ALA A 394 11.88 23.44 35.30
CA ALA A 394 10.86 24.05 34.43
C ALA A 394 9.77 23.07 33.97
N GLY A 395 9.93 21.79 34.27
CA GLY A 395 8.99 20.73 33.91
C GLY A 395 9.28 20.12 32.53
N ILE A 396 8.25 19.61 31.87
CA ILE A 396 8.35 18.95 30.56
C ILE A 396 7.73 19.86 29.50
N GLU A 397 8.46 20.05 28.41
CA GLU A 397 7.98 20.77 27.24
C GLU A 397 7.84 19.79 26.06
N ILE A 398 6.66 19.80 25.44
CA ILE A 398 6.35 19.02 24.25
C ILE A 398 6.11 20.00 23.11
N THR A 399 6.71 19.71 21.96
CA THR A 399 6.46 20.44 20.72
C THR A 399 6.35 19.45 19.57
N LEU A 400 5.30 19.57 18.78
CA LEU A 400 5.09 18.90 17.50
C LEU A 400 4.65 19.96 16.50
N VAL A 401 5.50 20.23 15.51
CA VAL A 401 5.21 21.18 14.45
C VAL A 401 4.79 20.41 13.20
N SER A 402 3.53 20.51 12.82
CA SER A 402 3.00 19.82 11.63
C SER A 402 3.71 20.25 10.33
N GLY A 403 3.95 21.56 10.20
CA GLY A 403 4.47 22.16 8.97
C GLY A 403 3.47 22.06 7.82
N ALA A 404 3.94 21.65 6.65
CA ALA A 404 3.07 21.41 5.49
C ALA A 404 2.58 19.95 5.36
N GLY A 405 2.92 19.09 6.34
CA GLY A 405 2.57 17.69 6.36
C GLY A 405 1.14 17.44 6.82
N SER A 406 0.82 16.18 7.15
CA SER A 406 -0.48 15.81 7.73
C SER A 406 -0.41 15.33 9.18
N ALA A 407 0.72 15.54 9.87
CA ALA A 407 0.81 15.25 11.30
C ALA A 407 0.01 16.27 12.12
N PRO A 408 -0.57 15.90 13.27
CA PRO A 408 -1.16 16.86 14.21
C PRO A 408 -0.09 17.79 14.82
N ASP A 409 -0.49 19.00 15.17
CA ASP A 409 0.30 19.95 15.96
C ASP A 409 0.03 19.77 17.47
N LEU A 410 1.04 20.01 18.30
CA LEU A 410 0.91 20.01 19.76
C LEU A 410 2.00 20.88 20.38
N GLN A 411 1.61 21.78 21.27
CA GLN A 411 2.52 22.42 22.21
C GLN A 411 1.97 22.22 23.61
N ALA A 412 2.79 21.71 24.52
CA ALA A 412 2.38 21.55 25.90
C ALA A 412 3.54 21.88 26.84
N LYS A 413 3.25 22.60 27.91
CA LYS A 413 4.16 22.84 29.03
C LYS A 413 3.57 22.22 30.28
N LEU A 414 4.28 21.25 30.84
CA LEU A 414 3.80 20.47 31.96
C LEU A 414 4.67 20.66 33.19
N LYS A 415 4.06 20.73 34.36
CA LYS A 415 4.76 20.76 35.65
C LYS A 415 4.18 19.69 36.57
N ALA A 416 5.04 19.08 37.37
CA ALA A 416 4.59 18.18 38.43
C ALA A 416 3.64 18.94 39.36
N CYS A 417 2.55 18.29 39.74
CA CYS A 417 1.56 18.84 40.66
C CYS A 417 1.18 17.82 41.73
N GLN A 418 0.43 18.27 42.73
CA GLN A 418 -0.23 17.35 43.65
C GLN A 418 -1.31 16.56 42.90
N ARG A 419 -1.63 15.36 43.40
CA ARG A 419 -2.72 14.55 42.86
C ARG A 419 -4.00 15.41 42.78
N PRO A 420 -4.60 15.56 41.59
CA PRO A 420 -5.76 16.42 41.44
C PRO A 420 -6.99 15.75 42.09
N GLU A 421 -7.81 16.56 42.77
CA GLU A 421 -9.17 16.16 43.05
C GLU A 421 -9.96 16.25 41.73
N LEU A 422 -10.64 15.16 41.37
CA LEU A 422 -11.47 15.15 40.17
C LEU A 422 -12.73 15.97 40.44
N GLU A 423 -13.06 16.89 39.54
CA GLU A 423 -14.22 17.77 39.61
C GLU A 423 -15.11 17.59 38.38
N GLY A 424 -16.37 18.03 38.47
CA GLY A 424 -17.31 18.04 37.34
C GLY A 424 -17.47 16.67 36.68
N ASN A 425 -17.45 16.63 35.34
CA ASN A 425 -17.64 15.40 34.58
C ASN A 425 -16.58 14.32 34.88
N TRP A 426 -15.37 14.71 35.31
CA TRP A 426 -14.34 13.76 35.73
C TRP A 426 -14.76 12.98 36.97
N LYS A 427 -15.33 13.66 37.96
CA LYS A 427 -15.84 13.03 39.19
C LYS A 427 -17.05 12.12 38.91
N ASP A 428 -17.88 12.49 37.95
CA ASP A 428 -19.03 11.69 37.54
C ASP A 428 -18.61 10.40 36.79
N CYS A 429 -17.43 10.40 36.16
CA CYS A 429 -16.90 9.24 35.44
C CYS A 429 -16.00 8.35 36.31
N PHE A 430 -15.32 8.92 37.30
CA PHE A 430 -14.27 8.26 38.07
C PHE A 430 -14.34 8.69 39.54
N ASP A 431 -14.26 7.73 40.46
CA ASP A 431 -14.32 7.99 41.89
C ASP A 431 -13.14 8.85 42.37
N ASP A 432 -11.95 8.59 41.84
CA ASP A 432 -10.72 9.31 42.15
C ASP A 432 -9.68 9.19 41.01
N PHE A 433 -8.53 9.84 41.20
CA PHE A 433 -7.44 9.79 40.23
C PHE A 433 -6.91 8.38 39.97
N ASP A 434 -6.88 7.50 40.99
CA ASP A 434 -6.38 6.13 40.83
C ASP A 434 -7.36 5.26 40.02
N SER A 435 -8.67 5.45 40.18
CA SER A 435 -9.72 4.81 39.37
C SER A 435 -9.67 5.27 37.90
N PHE A 436 -9.36 6.54 37.66
CA PHE A 436 -9.08 7.07 36.32
C PHE A 436 -7.84 6.40 35.71
N LEU A 437 -6.74 6.32 36.45
CA LEU A 437 -5.52 5.65 35.98
C LEU A 437 -5.76 4.16 35.68
N ALA A 438 -6.53 3.46 36.52
CA ALA A 438 -6.88 2.06 36.31
C ALA A 438 -7.70 1.84 35.03
N TYR A 439 -8.47 2.83 34.59
CA TYR A 439 -9.16 2.81 33.30
C TYR A 439 -8.24 3.18 32.13
N CYS A 440 -7.44 4.24 32.28
CA CYS A 440 -6.65 4.84 31.20
C CYS A 440 -5.37 4.06 30.87
N VAL A 441 -4.66 3.56 31.87
CA VAL A 441 -3.31 2.99 31.75
C VAL A 441 -3.27 1.62 31.06
N PRO A 442 -4.17 0.66 31.34
CA PRO A 442 -4.18 -0.64 30.65
C PRO A 442 -4.42 -0.48 29.15
N GLN A 443 -3.37 -0.61 28.35
CA GLN A 443 -3.35 -0.32 26.90
C GLN A 443 -2.71 -1.46 26.13
N ASP A 444 -3.05 -2.68 26.52
CA ASP A 444 -2.35 -3.87 26.06
C ASP A 444 -2.75 -4.25 24.63
N ARG A 445 -3.63 -3.48 23.99
CA ARG A 445 -4.03 -3.74 22.60
C ARG A 445 -4.48 -2.51 21.84
N ALA A 446 -3.97 -2.38 20.63
CA ALA A 446 -4.53 -1.48 19.62
C ALA A 446 -5.41 -2.26 18.65
N ILE A 447 -6.62 -1.76 18.43
CA ILE A 447 -7.65 -2.41 17.62
C ILE A 447 -7.84 -1.59 16.34
N SER A 448 -7.96 -2.28 15.21
CA SER A 448 -8.28 -1.69 13.91
C SER A 448 -9.21 -2.62 13.14
N VAL A 449 -9.88 -2.10 12.11
CA VAL A 449 -10.75 -2.90 11.25
C VAL A 449 -10.33 -2.77 9.80
N GLN A 450 -10.61 -3.81 9.05
CA GLN A 450 -10.42 -3.89 7.61
C GLN A 450 -11.74 -4.31 6.98
N PRO A 451 -12.65 -3.35 6.70
CA PRO A 451 -13.99 -3.65 6.22
C PRO A 451 -13.99 -4.45 4.91
N TRP A 452 -12.99 -4.23 4.06
CA TRP A 452 -12.86 -4.90 2.76
C TRP A 452 -12.57 -6.40 2.88
N TYR A 453 -11.99 -6.85 4.00
CA TYR A 453 -11.82 -8.26 4.34
C TYR A 453 -12.80 -8.76 5.39
N ARG A 454 -13.65 -7.88 5.94
CA ARG A 454 -14.55 -8.18 7.06
C ARG A 454 -13.78 -8.77 8.24
N GLN A 455 -12.69 -8.12 8.63
CA GLN A 455 -11.90 -8.53 9.80
C GLN A 455 -11.55 -7.36 10.72
N CYS A 456 -11.39 -7.68 11.99
CA CYS A 456 -10.79 -6.88 13.04
C CYS A 456 -9.36 -7.36 13.25
N THR A 457 -8.45 -6.43 13.48
CA THR A 457 -7.05 -6.68 13.76
C THR A 457 -6.70 -6.11 15.11
N ARG A 458 -6.17 -6.95 15.99
CA ARG A 458 -5.68 -6.59 17.32
C ARG A 458 -4.16 -6.67 17.32
N GLN A 459 -3.51 -5.59 17.71
CA GLN A 459 -2.07 -5.52 17.94
C GLN A 459 -1.83 -5.62 19.43
N GLU A 460 -1.24 -6.73 19.87
CA GLU A 460 -0.95 -6.98 21.27
C GLU A 460 0.30 -6.18 21.68
N ILE A 461 0.15 -5.39 22.72
CA ILE A 461 1.14 -4.46 23.27
C ILE A 461 1.34 -4.82 24.74
N ASP A 462 2.57 -4.70 25.21
CA ASP A 462 2.93 -4.86 26.61
C ASP A 462 3.73 -3.61 27.02
N LEU A 463 3.26 -2.94 28.07
CA LEU A 463 3.86 -1.71 28.57
C LEU A 463 4.41 -1.86 30.00
N GLY A 464 3.88 -2.81 30.78
CA GLY A 464 4.27 -3.06 32.16
C GLY A 464 4.18 -1.85 33.10
N ILE A 465 3.27 -0.91 32.85
CA ILE A 465 3.16 0.33 33.64
C ILE A 465 2.44 0.04 34.96
N ALA A 466 3.12 0.26 36.09
CA ALA A 466 2.46 0.28 37.39
C ALA A 466 1.77 1.63 37.61
N LEU A 467 0.54 1.63 38.14
CA LEU A 467 -0.22 2.87 38.39
C LEU A 467 0.50 3.80 39.37
N THR A 468 1.34 3.26 40.25
CA THR A 468 2.17 4.02 41.20
C THR A 468 3.26 4.83 40.52
N ASP A 469 3.63 4.49 39.28
CA ASP A 469 4.66 5.20 38.50
C ASP A 469 4.07 6.40 37.74
N CYS A 470 2.75 6.60 37.82
CA CYS A 470 2.07 7.73 37.19
C CYS A 470 2.17 8.99 38.05
N GLU A 471 3.01 9.93 37.61
CA GLU A 471 3.22 11.24 38.24
C GLU A 471 2.17 12.25 37.74
N PRO A 472 1.33 12.85 38.62
CA PRO A 472 0.35 13.85 38.20
C PRO A 472 1.02 15.12 37.66
N MET A 473 0.45 15.69 36.60
CA MET A 473 0.97 16.90 35.94
C MET A 473 -0.14 17.93 35.73
N SER A 474 0.19 19.21 35.91
CA SER A 474 -0.60 20.32 35.37
C SER A 474 -0.02 20.72 34.02
N ALA A 475 -0.86 21.13 33.08
CA ALA A 475 -0.43 21.41 31.71
C ALA A 475 -1.09 22.66 31.12
N GLU A 476 -0.28 23.49 30.46
CA GLU A 476 -0.73 24.48 29.48
C GLU A 476 -0.63 23.84 28.09
N ILE A 477 -1.75 23.70 27.37
CA ILE A 477 -1.83 22.94 26.12
C ILE A 477 -2.37 23.85 25.01
N ILE A 478 -1.69 23.84 23.86
CA ILE A 478 -2.11 24.52 22.64
C ILE A 478 -2.04 23.51 21.50
N SER A 479 -3.17 23.22 20.87
CA SER A 479 -3.21 22.33 19.70
C SER A 479 -4.47 22.52 18.88
N THR A 480 -4.29 22.92 17.61
CA THR A 480 -5.39 23.02 16.65
C THR A 480 -6.03 21.66 16.39
N ALA A 481 -5.21 20.60 16.35
CA ALA A 481 -5.68 19.23 16.18
C ALA A 481 -6.56 18.75 17.34
N ILE A 482 -6.20 19.05 18.60
CA ILE A 482 -7.04 18.72 19.77
C ILE A 482 -8.35 19.49 19.67
N ASP A 483 -8.29 20.80 19.43
CA ASP A 483 -9.50 21.63 19.31
C ASP A 483 -10.44 21.13 18.21
N THR A 484 -9.90 20.60 17.12
CA THR A 484 -10.70 20.03 16.03
C THR A 484 -11.36 18.70 16.42
N ILE A 485 -10.67 17.83 17.16
CA ILE A 485 -11.14 16.49 17.51
C ILE A 485 -12.00 16.53 18.78
N ALA A 486 -11.45 17.07 19.86
CA ALA A 486 -12.02 17.14 21.19
C ALA A 486 -12.90 18.38 21.40
N GLY A 487 -12.74 19.45 20.60
CA GLY A 487 -13.33 20.77 20.86
C GLY A 487 -12.68 21.52 22.02
N VAL A 488 -13.21 22.71 22.27
CA VAL A 488 -12.93 23.47 23.48
C VAL A 488 -13.77 22.84 24.60
N GLY A 489 -13.14 22.01 25.43
CA GLY A 489 -13.78 21.27 26.52
C GLY A 489 -13.09 21.51 27.86
N GLU A 490 -13.50 20.74 28.88
CA GLU A 490 -12.93 20.79 30.23
C GLU A 490 -11.41 20.64 30.26
N SER A 491 -10.81 21.09 31.37
CA SER A 491 -9.38 20.96 31.64
C SER A 491 -8.90 19.51 31.51
N ALA A 492 -7.76 19.34 30.85
CA ALA A 492 -7.15 18.03 30.66
C ALA A 492 -6.61 17.48 31.98
N VAL A 493 -6.86 16.20 32.25
CA VAL A 493 -6.17 15.47 33.33
C VAL A 493 -4.89 14.87 32.76
N CYS A 494 -3.75 15.30 33.30
CA CYS A 494 -2.44 14.95 32.75
C CYS A 494 -1.59 14.17 33.76
N PHE A 495 -0.77 13.26 33.24
CA PHE A 495 0.22 12.56 34.05
C PHE A 495 1.44 12.16 33.19
N ARG A 496 2.55 11.85 33.85
CA ARG A 496 3.79 11.36 33.24
C ARG A 496 4.08 9.96 33.77
N VAL A 497 4.61 9.09 32.91
CA VAL A 497 5.26 7.85 33.31
C VAL A 497 6.74 7.97 32.94
N PRO A 498 7.66 8.03 33.92
CA PRO A 498 9.08 8.30 33.66
C PRO A 498 9.75 7.28 32.74
N LYS A 499 9.41 5.99 32.89
CA LYS A 499 9.99 4.89 32.13
C LYS A 499 8.94 3.87 31.75
N VAL A 500 8.94 3.43 30.50
CA VAL A 500 8.03 2.40 30.00
C VAL A 500 8.79 1.41 29.13
N SER A 501 8.65 0.13 29.42
CA SER A 501 9.19 -0.94 28.58
C SER A 501 8.14 -1.36 27.56
N PHE A 502 8.23 -0.85 26.34
CA PHE A 502 7.28 -1.18 25.29
C PHE A 502 7.69 -2.45 24.55
N ALA A 503 6.75 -3.37 24.37
CA ALA A 503 6.88 -4.50 23.48
C ALA A 503 5.59 -4.73 22.67
N PHE A 504 5.69 -4.63 21.35
CA PHE A 504 4.67 -5.14 20.44
C PHE A 504 4.86 -6.66 20.29
N LYS A 505 3.89 -7.46 20.77
CA LYS A 505 3.99 -8.93 20.82
C LYS A 505 3.57 -9.62 19.53
N GLY A 506 2.66 -9.01 18.77
CA GLY A 506 2.19 -9.54 17.50
C GLY A 506 0.78 -9.09 17.17
N THR A 507 0.26 -9.65 16.08
CA THR A 507 -1.06 -9.32 15.55
C THR A 507 -1.99 -10.53 15.61
N ILE A 508 -3.20 -10.33 16.11
CA ILE A 508 -4.30 -11.30 16.08
C ILE A 508 -5.38 -10.76 15.14
N VAL A 509 -5.91 -11.61 14.27
CA VAL A 509 -6.98 -11.26 13.33
C VAL A 509 -8.22 -12.08 13.66
N SER A 510 -9.35 -11.39 13.82
CA SER A 510 -10.67 -12.00 14.05
C SER A 510 -11.64 -11.55 12.96
N PRO A 511 -12.55 -12.41 12.47
CA PRO A 511 -13.60 -11.99 11.53
C PRO A 511 -14.59 -11.03 12.21
N ILE A 512 -15.17 -10.10 11.45
CA ILE A 512 -16.27 -9.23 11.92
C ILE A 512 -17.53 -9.42 11.09
N ARG A 513 -18.68 -9.27 11.74
CA ARG A 513 -19.97 -9.18 11.06
C ARG A 513 -20.26 -7.72 10.79
N LEU A 514 -20.21 -7.33 9.51
CA LEU A 514 -20.70 -6.01 9.11
C LEU A 514 -22.23 -6.10 8.95
N ALA A 515 -22.95 -5.27 9.70
CA ALA A 515 -24.40 -5.14 9.59
C ALA A 515 -24.82 -4.51 8.25
#